data_AF-A0A813IQR1-F1
#
_entry.id   AF-A0A813IQR1-F1
#
_cell.length_a   1.000
_cell.length_b   1.000
_cell.length_c   1.000
_cell.angle_alpha   90.00
_cell.angle_beta   90.00
_cell.angle_gamma   90.00
#
_symmetry.space_group_name_H-M   'P 1'
#
loop_
_entity.id
_entity.type
_entity.pdbx_description
1 polymer ?
#
loop_
_entity_poly.entity_id
_entity_poly.type
_entity_poly.pdbx_seq_one_letter_code
_entity_poly.pdbx_strand_id
1 'polypeptide(L)'
;MPHLRSAVPAVWRRRRTGFLRCVPALTLCGMLAFVLGSPTFAAKKTKAEVPEKVSVPDGGDQELQFGKYSGRPFSAILEEDRDYCRWILDVAETADASPTLSRFADWLVAAAPELEDADDEEVTFGKHKGQSFAQVLKDDPDYCSWVLGACQEKDVAGALKRLGKFIKKNGEGIGIKKIDTVGFGKYRGMTFQEVKDADPSYCEWVVTKADDPSASSGIKNLAAFIKKERE
;
A
#
# COMPACT_ATOMS: atom_id res chain seq x y z
N MET A 1 21.20 -1.57 41.72
CA MET A 1 20.51 -2.64 42.47
C MET A 1 19.77 -1.98 43.64
N PRO A 2 18.48 -2.21 43.90
CA PRO A 2 17.35 -2.66 43.05
C PRO A 2 16.23 -1.57 42.98
N HIS A 3 15.53 -1.42 41.84
CA HIS A 3 14.18 -1.93 41.52
C HIS A 3 13.06 -1.38 42.44
N LEU A 4 11.94 -0.83 41.95
CA LEU A 4 10.71 -1.47 41.41
C LEU A 4 9.66 -0.33 41.39
N ARG A 5 8.55 -0.25 40.64
CA ARG A 5 7.93 -0.98 39.53
C ARG A 5 6.73 -0.12 39.08
N SER A 6 6.48 -0.17 37.77
CA SER A 6 5.20 -0.29 37.07
C SER A 6 3.88 -0.06 37.83
N ALA A 7 3.00 0.78 37.26
CA ALA A 7 1.58 0.81 37.56
C ALA A 7 0.73 0.95 36.27
N VAL A 8 0.25 -0.18 35.77
CA VAL A 8 -0.94 -0.40 34.90
C VAL A 8 -1.40 -1.83 35.30
N PRO A 9 -2.70 -2.22 35.44
CA PRO A 9 -3.86 -1.80 34.65
C PRO A 9 -5.20 -1.58 35.41
N ALA A 10 -6.09 -0.78 34.82
CA ALA A 10 -7.51 -0.78 35.19
C ALA A 10 -8.30 -1.73 34.27
N VAL A 11 -8.65 -2.87 34.84
CA VAL A 11 -9.63 -3.85 34.36
C VAL A 11 -11.01 -3.21 34.29
N TRP A 12 -11.66 -3.22 33.12
CA TRP A 12 -13.10 -3.02 33.01
C TRP A 12 -13.82 -4.33 32.64
N ARG A 13 -14.89 -4.55 33.38
CA ARG A 13 -15.55 -5.82 33.66
C ARG A 13 -16.43 -6.33 32.51
N ARG A 14 -16.43 -7.65 32.34
CA ARG A 14 -17.56 -8.43 31.82
C ARG A 14 -18.81 -8.19 32.68
N ARG A 15 -19.97 -7.98 32.05
CA ARG A 15 -21.26 -8.47 32.56
C ARG A 15 -22.01 -9.18 31.43
N ARG A 16 -22.17 -10.51 31.58
CA ARG A 16 -23.24 -11.32 31.01
C ARG A 16 -24.39 -11.42 32.02
N THR A 17 -25.50 -11.97 31.57
CA THR A 17 -26.83 -12.21 32.21
C THR A 17 -27.81 -11.09 31.88
N GLY A 18 -28.98 -11.32 31.28
CA GLY A 18 -29.70 -12.53 30.91
C GLY A 18 -31.19 -12.24 31.09
N PHE A 19 -32.04 -12.46 30.09
CA PHE A 19 -33.49 -12.52 30.29
C PHE A 19 -34.14 -13.44 29.25
N LEU A 20 -34.54 -14.61 29.72
CA LEU A 20 -35.51 -15.51 29.11
C LEU A 20 -36.89 -14.83 29.12
N ARG A 21 -37.67 -14.97 28.04
CA ARG A 21 -39.13 -15.18 28.12
C ARG A 21 -39.62 -16.13 27.02
N CYS A 22 -40.34 -17.16 27.46
CA CYS A 22 -41.12 -18.14 26.71
C CYS A 22 -42.42 -17.53 26.12
N VAL A 23 -42.83 -17.87 24.87
CA VAL A 23 -43.88 -18.85 24.41
C VAL A 23 -45.32 -18.38 24.75
N PRO A 24 -46.35 -18.40 23.86
CA PRO A 24 -46.85 -19.52 23.02
C PRO A 24 -47.30 -19.12 21.60
N ALA A 25 -47.92 -19.94 20.74
CA ALA A 25 -47.94 -21.36 20.36
C ALA A 25 -49.12 -21.51 19.37
N LEU A 26 -48.95 -22.35 18.34
CA LEU A 26 -50.00 -23.09 17.60
C LEU A 26 -51.02 -22.33 16.72
N THR A 27 -50.90 -22.53 15.40
CA THR A 27 -51.95 -23.14 14.53
C THR A 27 -51.29 -23.51 13.19
N LEU A 28 -50.95 -24.78 12.92
CA LEU A 28 -51.75 -25.85 12.30
C LEU A 28 -52.27 -25.57 10.87
N CYS A 29 -51.99 -26.56 10.01
CA CYS A 29 -52.67 -26.95 8.78
C CYS A 29 -52.15 -26.40 7.45
N GLY A 30 -51.67 -27.32 6.59
CA GLY A 30 -51.29 -27.04 5.21
C GLY A 30 -50.42 -28.11 4.57
N MET A 31 -50.78 -29.39 4.70
CA MET A 31 -50.31 -30.42 3.76
C MET A 31 -50.81 -30.05 2.36
N LEU A 32 -49.90 -29.87 1.41
CA LEU A 32 -50.17 -30.10 -0.01
C LEU A 32 -48.90 -30.65 -0.65
N ALA A 33 -48.99 -31.93 -1.01
CA ALA A 33 -48.04 -32.61 -1.86
C ALA A 33 -47.98 -31.91 -3.22
N PHE A 34 -46.78 -31.61 -3.71
CA PHE A 34 -46.57 -31.30 -5.12
C PHE A 34 -45.31 -32.01 -5.62
N VAL A 35 -45.58 -33.13 -6.29
CA VAL A 35 -45.00 -33.59 -7.56
C VAL A 35 -43.46 -33.58 -7.66
N LEU A 36 -42.94 -34.81 -7.73
CA LEU A 36 -41.66 -35.19 -8.30
C LEU A 36 -41.50 -34.54 -9.69
N GLY A 37 -40.73 -33.46 -9.75
CA GLY A 37 -40.20 -32.90 -10.99
C GLY A 37 -38.71 -32.77 -10.84
N SER A 38 -37.97 -33.80 -11.27
CA SER A 38 -36.52 -33.74 -11.42
C SER A 38 -36.15 -32.59 -12.36
N PRO A 39 -35.46 -31.53 -11.92
CA PRO A 39 -34.78 -30.67 -12.86
C PRO A 39 -33.51 -31.41 -13.27
N THR A 40 -33.49 -31.94 -14.50
CA THR A 40 -32.25 -32.28 -15.19
C THR A 40 -31.38 -31.02 -15.17
N PHE A 41 -30.43 -30.98 -14.25
CA PHE A 41 -29.35 -30.00 -14.24
C PHE A 41 -28.53 -30.26 -15.51
N ALA A 42 -28.90 -29.58 -16.59
CA ALA A 42 -28.04 -29.43 -17.75
C ALA A 42 -26.82 -28.63 -17.28
N ALA A 43 -25.81 -29.35 -16.79
CA ALA A 43 -24.47 -28.85 -16.59
C ALA A 43 -23.95 -28.39 -17.95
N LYS A 44 -24.26 -27.14 -18.31
CA LYS A 44 -23.52 -26.41 -19.32
C LYS A 44 -22.10 -26.33 -18.76
N LYS A 45 -21.23 -27.22 -19.25
CA LYS A 45 -19.78 -27.04 -19.23
C LYS A 45 -19.54 -25.68 -19.88
N THR A 46 -19.49 -24.63 -19.07
CA THR A 46 -18.70 -23.46 -19.41
C THR A 46 -17.30 -24.00 -19.60
N LYS A 47 -16.91 -24.07 -20.87
CA LYS A 47 -15.54 -24.24 -21.31
C LYS A 47 -14.75 -23.25 -20.47
N ALA A 48 -13.98 -23.79 -19.51
CA ALA A 48 -12.96 -23.02 -18.83
C ALA A 48 -12.15 -22.37 -19.94
N GLU A 49 -12.29 -21.07 -20.07
CA GLU A 49 -11.38 -20.25 -20.83
C GLU A 49 -10.03 -20.52 -20.17
N VAL A 50 -9.22 -21.29 -20.88
CA VAL A 50 -7.84 -21.53 -20.52
C VAL A 50 -7.24 -20.13 -20.40
N PRO A 51 -6.74 -19.72 -19.22
CA PRO A 51 -6.12 -18.40 -19.10
C PRO A 51 -5.07 -18.32 -20.20
N GLU A 52 -5.19 -17.28 -21.01
CA GLU A 52 -4.27 -16.95 -22.09
C GLU A 52 -2.86 -17.07 -21.53
N LYS A 53 -2.18 -18.15 -21.92
CA LYS A 53 -0.88 -18.50 -21.37
C LYS A 53 0.07 -17.46 -21.92
N VAL A 54 0.29 -16.39 -21.13
CA VAL A 54 1.22 -15.31 -21.44
C VAL A 54 2.51 -15.95 -21.91
N SER A 55 2.93 -15.60 -23.12
CA SER A 55 4.14 -16.13 -23.75
C SER A 55 5.33 -15.77 -22.87
N VAL A 56 5.73 -16.71 -22.02
CA VAL A 56 6.84 -16.54 -21.10
C VAL A 56 8.09 -16.30 -21.94
N PRO A 57 8.84 -15.21 -21.71
CA PRO A 57 10.06 -14.93 -22.45
C PRO A 57 11.09 -16.03 -22.20
N ASP A 58 11.85 -16.34 -23.26
CA ASP A 58 12.96 -17.28 -23.25
C ASP A 58 13.95 -16.90 -22.12
N GLY A 59 14.27 -17.84 -21.23
CA GLY A 59 15.03 -17.59 -20.00
C GLY A 59 14.30 -17.86 -18.69
N GLY A 60 13.04 -18.28 -18.73
CA GLY A 60 12.27 -18.67 -17.52
C GLY A 60 12.79 -19.91 -16.78
N ASP A 61 13.68 -20.68 -17.40
CA ASP A 61 14.37 -21.84 -16.82
C ASP A 61 15.62 -21.45 -16.02
N GLN A 62 16.04 -20.18 -16.08
CA GLN A 62 17.19 -19.72 -15.33
C GLN A 62 16.92 -19.83 -13.83
N GLU A 63 17.84 -20.45 -13.11
CA GLU A 63 17.71 -20.68 -11.67
C GLU A 63 18.17 -19.47 -10.86
N LEU A 64 17.43 -19.16 -9.80
CA LEU A 64 17.87 -18.18 -8.81
C LEU A 64 19.00 -18.77 -7.97
N GLN A 65 20.13 -18.09 -7.88
CA GLN A 65 21.32 -18.65 -7.22
C GLN A 65 21.41 -18.34 -5.72
N PHE A 66 20.50 -17.55 -5.15
CA PHE A 66 20.55 -17.08 -3.76
C PHE A 66 19.14 -16.90 -3.17
N GLY A 67 19.08 -16.74 -1.84
CA GLY A 67 17.85 -16.43 -1.12
C GLY A 67 16.92 -17.61 -0.90
N LYS A 68 15.66 -17.33 -0.54
CA LYS A 68 14.61 -18.30 -0.18
C LYS A 68 14.33 -19.31 -1.30
N TYR A 69 14.46 -18.90 -2.56
CA TYR A 69 14.14 -19.68 -3.74
C TYR A 69 15.38 -20.14 -4.52
N SER A 70 16.52 -20.28 -3.84
CA SER A 70 17.75 -20.77 -4.45
C SER A 70 17.54 -22.14 -5.13
N GLY A 71 18.04 -22.28 -6.36
CA GLY A 71 17.92 -23.48 -7.18
C GLY A 71 16.54 -23.67 -7.84
N ARG A 72 15.65 -22.68 -7.77
CA ARG A 72 14.35 -22.70 -8.49
C ARG A 72 14.41 -21.85 -9.75
N PRO A 73 13.72 -22.27 -10.83
CA PRO A 73 13.64 -21.49 -12.05
C PRO A 73 12.75 -20.25 -11.85
N PHE A 74 13.06 -19.18 -12.57
CA PHE A 74 12.33 -17.90 -12.51
C PHE A 74 10.82 -18.06 -12.73
N SER A 75 10.43 -18.91 -13.67
CA SER A 75 9.02 -19.21 -13.96
C SER A 75 8.26 -19.80 -12.75
N ALA A 76 8.85 -20.77 -12.06
CA ALA A 76 8.22 -21.37 -10.88
C ALA A 76 8.07 -20.37 -9.72
N ILE A 77 9.06 -19.50 -9.53
CA ILE A 77 9.02 -18.47 -8.49
C ILE A 77 7.88 -17.48 -8.76
N LEU A 78 7.72 -17.06 -10.02
CA LEU A 78 6.67 -16.15 -10.46
C LEU A 78 5.27 -16.71 -10.18
N GLU A 79 5.05 -18.01 -10.38
CA GLU A 79 3.78 -18.68 -10.11
C GLU A 79 3.53 -18.89 -8.60
N GLU A 80 4.59 -19.15 -7.82
CA GLU A 80 4.49 -19.47 -6.39
C GLU A 80 4.34 -18.22 -5.51
N ASP A 81 5.12 -17.15 -5.78
CA ASP A 81 5.22 -15.98 -4.92
C ASP A 81 5.37 -14.69 -5.72
N ARG A 82 4.23 -14.10 -6.06
CA ARG A 82 4.12 -12.79 -6.73
C ARG A 82 4.74 -11.67 -5.91
N ASP A 83 4.66 -11.73 -4.58
CA ASP A 83 5.18 -10.68 -3.70
C ASP A 83 6.71 -10.69 -3.65
N TYR A 84 7.33 -11.88 -3.74
CA TYR A 84 8.77 -11.98 -3.89
C TYR A 84 9.27 -11.39 -5.21
N CYS A 85 8.56 -11.63 -6.32
CA CYS A 85 8.87 -11.02 -7.61
C CYS A 85 8.77 -9.48 -7.56
N ARG A 86 7.75 -8.94 -6.88
CA ARG A 86 7.65 -7.48 -6.65
C ARG A 86 8.82 -6.94 -5.83
N TRP A 87 9.21 -7.65 -4.78
CA TRP A 87 10.37 -7.26 -3.97
C TRP A 87 11.66 -7.23 -4.81
N ILE A 88 11.83 -8.16 -5.75
CA ILE A 88 12.98 -8.17 -6.66
C ILE A 88 12.99 -6.93 -7.56
N LEU A 89 11.84 -6.52 -8.10
CA LEU A 89 11.73 -5.29 -8.89
C LEU A 89 12.15 -4.06 -8.06
N ASP A 90 11.67 -3.96 -6.82
CA ASP A 90 12.03 -2.86 -5.91
C ASP A 90 13.54 -2.83 -5.57
N VAL A 91 14.14 -4.00 -5.38
CA VAL A 91 15.57 -4.11 -5.05
C VAL A 91 16.44 -3.89 -6.27
N ALA A 92 16.02 -4.33 -7.45
CA ALA A 92 16.76 -4.12 -8.70
C ALA A 92 16.87 -2.64 -9.10
N GLU A 93 15.94 -1.79 -8.67
CA GLU A 93 16.03 -0.33 -8.82
C GLU A 93 17.14 0.29 -7.94
N THR A 94 17.67 -0.43 -6.96
CA THR A 94 18.76 0.05 -6.09
C THR A 94 20.14 -0.16 -6.72
N ALA A 95 21.06 0.77 -6.50
CA ALA A 95 22.41 0.73 -7.09
C ALA A 95 23.27 -0.45 -6.59
N ASP A 96 22.88 -1.09 -5.48
CA ASP A 96 23.60 -2.21 -4.86
C ASP A 96 23.03 -3.58 -5.26
N ALA A 97 22.14 -3.62 -6.26
CA ALA A 97 21.51 -4.86 -6.71
C ALA A 97 22.53 -5.84 -7.28
N SER A 98 22.42 -7.11 -6.87
CA SER A 98 23.20 -8.20 -7.45
C SER A 98 22.87 -8.34 -8.95
N PRO A 99 23.86 -8.62 -9.84
CA PRO A 99 23.61 -8.84 -11.26
C PRO A 99 22.54 -9.91 -11.55
N THR A 100 22.43 -10.91 -10.69
CA THR A 100 21.42 -11.96 -10.81
C THR A 100 20.01 -11.46 -10.46
N LEU A 101 19.87 -10.52 -9.50
CA LEU A 101 18.60 -9.85 -9.22
C LEU A 101 18.16 -8.99 -10.40
N SER A 102 19.08 -8.21 -10.98
CA SER A 102 18.79 -7.37 -12.15
C SER A 102 18.33 -8.21 -13.33
N ARG A 103 18.99 -9.33 -13.63
CA ARG A 103 18.54 -10.26 -14.69
C ARG A 103 17.15 -10.82 -14.44
N PHE A 104 16.84 -11.16 -13.19
CA PHE A 104 15.51 -11.66 -12.86
C PHE A 104 14.46 -10.55 -12.97
N ALA A 105 14.78 -9.33 -12.53
CA ALA A 105 13.93 -8.15 -12.71
C ALA A 105 13.67 -7.86 -14.20
N ASP A 106 14.71 -7.86 -15.04
CA ASP A 106 14.59 -7.67 -16.50
C ASP A 106 13.67 -8.71 -17.13
N TRP A 107 13.81 -9.98 -16.71
CA TRP A 107 12.93 -11.05 -17.16
C TRP A 107 11.49 -10.85 -16.65
N LEU A 108 11.29 -10.43 -15.40
CA LEU A 108 9.97 -10.17 -14.81
C LEU A 108 9.21 -9.06 -15.55
N VAL A 109 9.89 -7.98 -15.95
CA VAL A 109 9.30 -6.89 -16.75
C VAL A 109 8.73 -7.42 -18.07
N ALA A 110 9.41 -8.36 -18.71
CA ALA A 110 8.94 -8.99 -19.95
C ALA A 110 7.91 -10.10 -19.72
N ALA A 111 8.03 -10.86 -18.63
CA ALA A 111 7.22 -12.05 -18.38
C ALA A 111 5.87 -11.74 -17.72
N ALA A 112 5.82 -10.70 -16.88
CA ALA A 112 4.66 -10.33 -16.11
C ALA A 112 4.60 -8.80 -15.96
N PRO A 113 4.28 -8.06 -17.03
CA PRO A 113 4.10 -6.61 -16.97
C PRO A 113 2.98 -6.20 -15.99
N GLU A 114 2.00 -7.09 -15.75
CA GLU A 114 0.95 -6.92 -14.73
C GLU A 114 1.51 -6.68 -13.32
N LEU A 115 2.72 -7.17 -13.00
CA LEU A 115 3.34 -6.92 -11.69
C LEU A 115 3.71 -5.45 -11.47
N GLU A 116 3.86 -4.66 -12.55
CA GLU A 116 4.08 -3.22 -12.46
C GLU A 116 2.79 -2.42 -12.22
N ASP A 117 1.64 -3.01 -12.57
CA ASP A 117 0.33 -2.38 -12.40
C ASP A 117 -0.14 -2.55 -10.96
N ALA A 118 0.19 -1.55 -10.15
CA ALA A 118 -0.18 -1.47 -8.74
C ALA A 118 -1.65 -1.10 -8.48
N ASP A 119 -2.51 -1.17 -9.51
CA ASP A 119 -3.87 -0.63 -9.45
C ASP A 119 -4.77 -1.41 -8.46
N ASP A 120 -4.57 -2.72 -8.38
CA ASP A 120 -5.27 -3.63 -7.44
C ASP A 120 -4.45 -3.94 -6.17
N GLU A 121 -3.30 -3.27 -5.96
CA GLU A 121 -2.47 -3.54 -4.80
C GLU A 121 -3.11 -3.00 -3.52
N GLU A 122 -3.11 -3.82 -2.47
CA GLU A 122 -3.60 -3.43 -1.15
C GLU A 122 -2.49 -2.81 -0.29
N VAL A 123 -2.84 -1.75 0.44
CA VAL A 123 -1.95 -1.16 1.43
C VAL A 123 -1.76 -2.15 2.58
N THR A 124 -0.52 -2.57 2.82
CA THR A 124 -0.20 -3.55 3.87
C THR A 124 0.17 -2.92 5.23
N PHE A 125 0.23 -1.60 5.30
CA PHE A 125 0.73 -0.84 6.46
C PHE A 125 -0.15 0.39 6.81
N GLY A 126 0.07 0.97 7.98
CA GLY A 126 -0.53 2.26 8.35
C GLY A 126 -2.05 2.25 8.56
N LYS A 127 -2.66 3.44 8.46
CA LYS A 127 -4.09 3.72 8.70
C LYS A 127 -5.01 3.01 7.72
N HIS A 128 -4.58 2.91 6.45
CA HIS A 128 -5.39 2.39 5.35
C HIS A 128 -5.12 0.91 5.05
N LYS A 129 -4.69 0.14 6.06
CA LYS A 129 -4.34 -1.27 5.88
C LYS A 129 -5.54 -2.09 5.35
N GLY A 130 -5.32 -2.83 4.27
CA GLY A 130 -6.34 -3.66 3.60
C GLY A 130 -7.24 -2.89 2.63
N GLN A 131 -6.93 -1.64 2.34
CA GLN A 131 -7.58 -0.88 1.25
C GLN A 131 -6.72 -0.93 0.00
N SER A 132 -7.33 -0.97 -1.19
CA SER A 132 -6.59 -0.88 -2.45
C SER A 132 -6.02 0.52 -2.66
N PHE A 133 -4.95 0.63 -3.43
CA PHE A 133 -4.30 1.91 -3.74
C PHE A 133 -5.28 2.90 -4.37
N ALA A 134 -6.14 2.42 -5.28
CA ALA A 134 -7.19 3.22 -5.88
C ALA A 134 -8.23 3.72 -4.86
N GLN A 135 -8.56 2.93 -3.85
CA GLN A 135 -9.48 3.32 -2.79
C GLN A 135 -8.87 4.39 -1.89
N VAL A 136 -7.60 4.22 -1.50
CA VAL A 136 -6.87 5.21 -0.69
C VAL A 136 -6.76 6.56 -1.40
N LEU A 137 -6.50 6.53 -2.71
CA LEU A 137 -6.44 7.73 -3.55
C LEU A 137 -7.75 8.52 -3.56
N LYS A 138 -8.90 7.84 -3.47
CA LYS A 138 -10.22 8.47 -3.45
C LYS A 138 -10.65 8.91 -2.06
N ASP A 139 -10.35 8.11 -1.04
CA ASP A 139 -10.86 8.29 0.32
C ASP A 139 -10.07 9.34 1.11
N ASP A 140 -8.76 9.46 0.88
CA ASP A 140 -7.88 10.31 1.70
C ASP A 140 -6.77 10.97 0.85
N PRO A 141 -7.10 12.06 0.13
CA PRO A 141 -6.13 12.81 -0.68
C PRO A 141 -4.98 13.41 0.15
N ASP A 142 -5.25 13.73 1.42
CA ASP A 142 -4.25 14.26 2.36
C ASP A 142 -3.24 13.18 2.74
N TYR A 143 -3.69 11.95 2.96
CA TYR A 143 -2.81 10.81 3.16
C TYR A 143 -1.92 10.57 1.94
N CYS A 144 -2.47 10.61 0.73
CA CYS A 144 -1.68 10.47 -0.50
C CYS A 144 -0.59 11.54 -0.62
N SER A 145 -0.89 12.77 -0.21
CA SER A 145 0.08 13.87 -0.20
C SER A 145 1.21 13.63 0.80
N TRP A 146 0.87 13.12 2.00
CA TRP A 146 1.87 12.68 2.96
C TRP A 146 2.75 11.54 2.41
N VAL A 147 2.16 10.54 1.75
CA VAL A 147 2.90 9.43 1.11
C VAL A 147 3.93 9.97 0.11
N LEU A 148 3.54 10.92 -0.75
CA LEU A 148 4.46 11.54 -1.72
C LEU A 148 5.64 12.25 -1.06
N GLY A 149 5.43 12.83 0.13
CA GLY A 149 6.51 13.42 0.93
C GLY A 149 7.41 12.36 1.57
N ALA A 150 6.82 11.31 2.13
CA ALA A 150 7.55 10.22 2.80
C ALA A 150 8.41 9.39 1.82
N CYS A 151 7.96 9.22 0.58
CA CYS A 151 8.71 8.52 -0.46
C CYS A 151 10.05 9.17 -0.85
N GLN A 152 10.33 10.40 -0.41
CA GLN A 152 11.61 11.09 -0.68
C GLN A 152 12.73 10.69 0.28
N GLU A 153 12.43 9.92 1.33
CA GLU A 153 13.45 9.42 2.25
C GLU A 153 14.18 8.20 1.65
N LYS A 154 15.41 7.92 2.12
CA LYS A 154 16.26 6.87 1.53
C LYS A 154 15.84 5.44 1.95
N ASP A 155 15.28 5.27 3.14
CA ASP A 155 14.91 3.97 3.74
C ASP A 155 13.40 3.78 3.88
N VAL A 156 12.67 3.98 2.78
CA VAL A 156 11.22 3.77 2.75
C VAL A 156 10.89 2.33 2.39
N ALA A 157 9.95 1.72 3.11
CA ALA A 157 9.43 0.40 2.79
C ALA A 157 8.94 0.32 1.34
N GLY A 158 9.25 -0.78 0.64
CA GLY A 158 8.91 -0.96 -0.79
C GLY A 158 7.42 -0.73 -1.08
N ALA A 159 6.54 -1.22 -0.21
CA ALA A 159 5.10 -1.01 -0.34
C ALA A 159 4.69 0.49 -0.30
N LEU A 160 5.38 1.33 0.48
CA LEU A 160 5.12 2.78 0.48
C LEU A 160 5.64 3.44 -0.81
N LYS A 161 6.78 2.98 -1.34
CA LYS A 161 7.30 3.46 -2.63
C LYS A 161 6.36 3.13 -3.78
N ARG A 162 5.79 1.92 -3.80
CA ARG A 162 4.79 1.50 -4.80
C ARG A 162 3.53 2.32 -4.73
N LEU A 163 2.99 2.54 -3.53
CA LEU A 163 1.85 3.45 -3.33
C LEU A 163 2.19 4.87 -3.83
N GLY A 164 3.38 5.38 -3.53
CA GLY A 164 3.84 6.68 -4.04
C GLY A 164 3.95 6.74 -5.57
N LYS A 165 4.46 5.68 -6.22
CA LYS A 165 4.53 5.55 -7.69
C LYS A 165 3.13 5.52 -8.30
N PHE A 166 2.22 4.75 -7.71
CA PHE A 166 0.81 4.70 -8.10
C PHE A 166 0.14 6.07 -7.98
N ILE A 167 0.31 6.78 -6.86
CA ILE A 167 -0.24 8.13 -6.67
C ILE A 167 0.33 9.11 -7.70
N LYS A 168 1.62 9.01 -8.05
CA LYS A 168 2.21 9.85 -9.11
C LYS A 168 1.59 9.56 -10.49
N LYS A 169 1.37 8.29 -10.83
CA LYS A 169 0.78 7.87 -12.12
C LYS A 169 -0.70 8.26 -12.23
N ASN A 170 -1.47 8.05 -11.16
CA ASN A 170 -2.93 8.17 -11.17
C ASN A 170 -3.48 9.45 -10.53
N GLY A 171 -2.68 10.17 -9.72
CA GLY A 171 -3.10 11.34 -8.95
C GLY A 171 -3.20 12.63 -9.78
N GLU A 172 -2.57 12.71 -10.96
CA GLU A 172 -2.60 13.89 -11.83
C GLU A 172 -4.03 14.20 -12.33
N GLY A 173 -4.90 13.20 -12.46
CA GLY A 173 -6.30 13.37 -12.87
C GLY A 173 -7.27 13.74 -11.75
N ILE A 174 -6.89 13.57 -10.48
CA ILE A 174 -7.77 13.77 -9.31
C ILE A 174 -7.52 15.15 -8.66
N GLY A 175 -6.57 15.93 -9.19
CA GLY A 175 -6.21 17.21 -8.59
C GLY A 175 -5.49 17.04 -7.25
N ILE A 176 -4.91 15.85 -6.99
CA ILE A 176 -3.86 15.70 -5.97
C ILE A 176 -2.65 16.46 -6.51
N LYS A 177 -2.68 17.77 -6.33
CA LYS A 177 -1.47 18.58 -6.37
C LYS A 177 -0.54 17.93 -5.35
N LYS A 178 0.78 17.95 -5.56
CA LYS A 178 1.71 17.83 -4.44
C LYS A 178 1.22 18.85 -3.43
N ILE A 179 0.47 18.43 -2.41
CA ILE A 179 0.01 19.39 -1.44
C ILE A 179 1.31 19.70 -0.72
N ASP A 180 1.75 20.92 -0.94
CA ASP A 180 2.82 21.59 -0.27
C ASP A 180 2.42 21.75 1.20
N THR A 181 2.08 20.66 1.87
CA THR A 181 1.66 20.63 3.25
C THR A 181 2.89 20.37 4.10
N VAL A 182 3.02 21.12 5.17
CA VAL A 182 4.07 20.88 6.13
C VAL A 182 3.79 19.55 6.84
N GLY A 183 4.65 18.55 6.60
CA GLY A 183 4.53 17.23 7.22
C GLY A 183 5.12 17.13 8.64
N PHE A 184 5.71 18.21 9.15
CA PHE A 184 6.56 18.23 10.36
C PHE A 184 6.35 19.48 11.22
N GLY A 185 6.86 19.46 12.45
CA GLY A 185 6.92 20.64 13.30
C GLY A 185 5.57 21.22 13.72
N LYS A 186 5.59 22.50 14.13
CA LYS A 186 4.45 23.24 14.71
C LYS A 186 3.27 23.39 13.73
N TYR A 187 3.56 23.50 12.44
CA TYR A 187 2.57 23.78 11.39
C TYR A 187 2.15 22.54 10.61
N ARG A 188 2.27 21.36 11.23
CA ARG A 188 1.93 20.10 10.59
C ARG A 188 0.48 20.08 10.11
N GLY A 189 0.28 19.78 8.83
CA GLY A 189 -1.05 19.76 8.19
C GLY A 189 -1.49 21.09 7.58
N MET A 190 -0.72 22.18 7.76
CA MET A 190 -0.94 23.44 7.04
C MET A 190 -0.20 23.46 5.71
N THR A 191 -0.73 24.17 4.72
CA THR A 191 -0.06 24.41 3.45
C THR A 191 1.12 25.38 3.59
N PHE A 192 2.10 25.32 2.70
CA PHE A 192 3.28 26.19 2.71
C PHE A 192 2.86 27.66 2.58
N GLN A 193 1.79 27.93 1.84
CA GLN A 193 1.20 29.25 1.72
C GLN A 193 0.61 29.71 3.07
N GLU A 194 -0.20 28.90 3.73
CA GLU A 194 -0.75 29.23 5.05
C GLU A 194 0.35 29.46 6.09
N VAL A 195 1.45 28.70 6.04
CA VAL A 195 2.59 28.88 6.94
C VAL A 195 3.34 30.18 6.66
N LYS A 196 3.51 30.54 5.38
CA LYS A 196 4.09 31.81 4.96
C LYS A 196 3.26 33.00 5.47
N ASP A 197 1.93 32.89 5.37
CA ASP A 197 1.01 33.95 5.78
C ASP A 197 0.84 34.01 7.31
N ALA A 198 0.90 32.87 8.01
CA ALA A 198 0.73 32.79 9.46
C ALA A 198 1.99 33.20 10.24
N ASP A 199 3.19 32.85 9.76
CA ASP A 199 4.44 33.08 10.47
C ASP A 199 5.64 33.29 9.53
N PRO A 200 5.87 34.54 9.08
CA PRO A 200 7.03 34.90 8.28
C PRO A 200 8.37 34.62 8.97
N SER A 201 8.43 34.75 10.31
CA SER A 201 9.65 34.50 11.08
C SER A 201 10.01 33.01 11.11
N TYR A 202 9.01 32.13 11.15
CA TYR A 202 9.24 30.69 10.98
C TYR A 202 9.80 30.36 9.60
N CYS A 203 9.33 31.05 8.55
CA CYS A 203 9.84 30.86 7.19
C CYS A 203 11.32 31.23 7.07
N GLU A 204 11.76 32.29 7.73
CA GLU A 204 13.19 32.64 7.80
C GLU A 204 14.00 31.54 8.49
N TRP A 205 13.52 31.04 9.63
CA TRP A 205 14.15 29.93 10.33
C TRP A 205 14.23 28.67 9.45
N VAL A 206 13.18 28.34 8.70
CA VAL A 206 13.16 27.19 7.78
C VAL A 206 14.19 27.36 6.68
N VAL A 207 14.31 28.55 6.09
CA VAL A 207 15.30 28.83 5.05
C VAL A 207 16.72 28.67 5.59
N THR A 208 17.02 29.21 6.79
CA THR A 208 18.33 29.01 7.44
C THR A 208 18.59 27.55 7.79
N LYS A 209 17.58 26.82 8.27
CA LYS A 209 17.73 25.41 8.63
C LYS A 209 17.88 24.49 7.43
N ALA A 210 17.32 24.82 6.28
CA ALA A 210 17.39 24.00 5.08
C ALA A 210 18.82 23.88 4.51
N ASP A 211 19.69 24.84 4.82
CA ASP A 211 21.10 24.81 4.40
C ASP A 211 21.92 23.76 5.19
N ASP A 212 21.39 23.23 6.30
CA ASP A 212 22.03 22.12 7.01
C ASP A 212 21.89 20.79 6.23
N PRO A 213 22.98 20.01 6.07
CA PRO A 213 22.92 18.72 5.37
C PRO A 213 22.00 17.71 6.09
N SER A 214 21.89 17.84 7.42
CA SER A 214 21.04 17.01 8.29
C SER A 214 19.55 17.41 8.27
N ALA A 215 19.18 18.49 7.59
CA ALA A 215 17.78 18.92 7.52
C ALA A 215 16.92 17.90 6.77
N SER A 216 15.71 17.67 7.30
CA SER A 216 14.73 16.76 6.73
C SER A 216 14.29 17.22 5.34
N SER A 217 13.85 16.27 4.51
CA SER A 217 13.28 16.54 3.18
C SER A 217 12.16 17.57 3.24
N GLY A 218 11.30 17.48 4.26
CA GLY A 218 10.22 18.45 4.49
C GLY A 218 10.71 19.90 4.66
N ILE A 219 11.74 20.14 5.48
CA ILE A 219 12.30 21.48 5.70
C ILE A 219 12.87 22.04 4.39
N LYS A 220 13.58 21.20 3.63
CA LYS A 220 14.15 21.57 2.32
C LYS A 220 13.08 21.92 1.30
N ASN A 221 11.98 21.16 1.27
CA ASN A 221 10.84 21.43 0.37
C ASN A 221 10.16 22.77 0.69
N LEU A 222 9.88 23.04 1.98
CA LEU A 222 9.29 24.32 2.38
C LEU A 222 10.23 25.50 2.11
N ALA A 223 11.53 25.35 2.37
CA ALA A 223 12.52 26.37 2.04
C ALA A 223 12.62 26.63 0.53
N ALA A 224 12.57 25.59 -0.31
CA ALA A 224 12.57 25.74 -1.76
C ALA A 224 11.33 26.50 -2.25
N PHE A 225 10.14 26.22 -1.69
CA PHE A 225 8.92 26.98 -1.96
C PHE A 225 9.05 28.46 -1.59
N ILE A 226 9.54 28.75 -0.37
CA ILE A 226 9.73 30.13 0.10
C ILE A 226 10.74 30.89 -0.78
N LYS A 227 11.84 30.24 -1.19
CA LYS A 227 12.85 30.82 -2.07
C LYS A 227 12.26 31.14 -3.45
N LYS A 228 11.51 30.21 -4.05
CA LYS A 228 10.86 30.39 -5.36
C LYS A 228 9.87 31.56 -5.38
N GLU A 229 9.13 31.76 -4.30
CA GLU A 229 8.14 32.83 -4.17
C GLU A 229 8.74 34.22 -3.84
N ARG A 230 10.05 34.28 -3.56
CA ARG A 230 10.80 35.52 -3.30
C ARG A 230 11.50 36.06 -4.56
N GLU A 231 11.54 35.27 -5.64
CA GLU A 231 12.05 35.65 -6.98
C GLU A 231 10.93 36.28 -7.82
#